data_AF-M0CC52-F1
#
_entry.id   AF-M0CC52-F1
#
_cell.length_a   1.000
_cell.length_b   1.000
_cell.length_c   1.000
_cell.angle_alpha   90.00
_cell.angle_beta   90.00
_cell.angle_gamma   90.00
#
_symmetry.space_group_name_H-M   'P 1'
#
loop_
_entity.id
_entity.type
_entity.pdbx_description
1 polymer ?
#
loop_
_entity_poly.entity_id
_entity_poly.type
_entity_poly.pdbx_seq_one_letter_code
_entity_poly.pdbx_strand_id
1 'polypeptide(L)'
;MGFVPVTRRIEMSGYSTADLQAATSRAEVDTILQAFEPVMRSVMLLSVLDYIFIVAGFFLFFSVHSISLKMLSVHDRLVLIPKIGMGLTVISRLLDSLENLWVILIYTNPEDYATILIGLMNSSESLKWMVVGVEYPMFGIAIALALLTRFTSLFDGRSESS
;
A
#
# COMPACT_ATOMS: atom_id res chain seq x y z
N MET A 1 -6.20 17.34 -30.42
CA MET A 1 -6.71 16.14 -29.71
C MET A 1 -6.22 16.23 -28.27
N GLY A 2 -7.12 16.37 -27.30
CA GLY A 2 -6.76 16.51 -25.89
C GLY A 2 -6.34 15.17 -25.28
N PHE A 3 -5.33 15.19 -24.41
CA PHE A 3 -4.96 14.03 -23.60
C PHE A 3 -6.12 13.68 -22.67
N VAL A 4 -6.72 12.50 -22.85
CA VAL A 4 -7.68 11.95 -21.91
C VAL A 4 -6.92 10.99 -20.98
N PRO A 5 -6.86 11.26 -19.67
CA PRO A 5 -6.22 10.36 -18.72
C PRO A 5 -6.77 8.94 -18.84
N VAL A 6 -5.90 7.94 -18.69
CA VAL A 6 -6.31 6.52 -18.76
C VAL A 6 -7.38 6.21 -17.71
N THR A 7 -7.24 6.74 -16.51
CA THR A 7 -8.22 6.65 -15.41
C THR A 7 -9.60 7.13 -15.84
N ARG A 8 -9.69 8.27 -16.53
CA ARG A 8 -10.97 8.81 -17.03
C ARG A 8 -11.61 7.91 -18.09
N ARG A 9 -10.82 7.19 -18.87
CA ARG A 9 -11.32 6.20 -19.84
C ARG A 9 -11.86 4.94 -19.16
N ILE A 10 -11.23 4.54 -18.06
CA ILE A 10 -11.66 3.41 -17.23
C ILE A 10 -12.97 3.79 -16.52
N GLU A 11 -13.05 4.97 -15.88
CA GLU A 11 -14.28 5.44 -15.21
C GLU A 11 -15.48 5.57 -16.17
N MET A 12 -15.26 5.85 -17.46
CA MET A 12 -16.33 5.87 -18.46
C MET A 12 -16.94 4.49 -18.73
N SER A 13 -16.30 3.40 -18.29
CA SER A 13 -16.91 2.05 -18.29
C SER A 13 -17.93 1.83 -17.16
N GLY A 14 -18.03 2.77 -16.21
CA GLY A 14 -18.88 2.65 -15.03
C GLY A 14 -18.22 1.98 -13.83
N TYR A 15 -16.99 1.49 -13.98
CA TYR A 15 -16.21 0.84 -12.92
C TYR A 15 -14.79 1.38 -12.84
N SER A 16 -14.16 1.17 -11.69
CA SER A 16 -12.78 1.47 -11.37
C SER A 16 -12.00 0.18 -11.08
N THR A 17 -10.67 0.27 -11.09
CA THR A 17 -9.81 -0.87 -10.71
C THR A 17 -10.01 -1.29 -9.24
N ALA A 18 -10.41 -0.35 -8.38
CA ALA A 18 -10.75 -0.62 -6.98
C ALA A 18 -12.03 -1.44 -6.84
N ASP A 19 -13.01 -1.29 -7.76
CA ASP A 19 -14.24 -2.08 -7.73
C ASP A 19 -13.95 -3.56 -8.00
N LEU A 20 -12.96 -3.85 -8.85
CA LEU A 20 -12.50 -5.22 -9.06
C LEU A 20 -11.82 -5.77 -7.79
N GLN A 21 -10.98 -4.96 -7.14
CA GLN A 21 -10.29 -5.35 -5.91
C GLN A 21 -11.25 -5.60 -4.74
N ALA A 22 -12.38 -4.89 -4.72
CA ALA A 22 -13.45 -5.09 -3.73
C ALA A 22 -14.44 -6.21 -4.10
N ALA A 23 -14.34 -6.80 -5.30
CA ALA A 23 -15.29 -7.81 -5.76
C ALA A 23 -15.08 -9.13 -5.00
N THR A 24 -16.17 -9.66 -4.44
CA THR A 24 -16.11 -10.85 -3.59
C THR A 24 -16.55 -12.12 -4.31
N SER A 25 -17.21 -11.97 -5.45
CA SER A 25 -17.79 -13.07 -6.21
C SER A 25 -17.35 -13.08 -7.67
N ARG A 26 -17.36 -14.27 -8.27
CA ARG A 26 -17.07 -14.45 -9.71
C ARG A 26 -18.03 -13.64 -10.59
N ALA A 27 -19.31 -13.59 -10.23
CA ALA A 27 -20.31 -12.86 -11.00
C ALA A 27 -20.05 -11.35 -11.03
N GLU A 28 -19.63 -10.77 -9.92
CA GLU A 28 -19.22 -9.35 -9.83
C GLU A 28 -17.98 -9.10 -10.69
N VAL A 29 -16.94 -9.94 -10.55
CA VAL A 29 -15.72 -9.85 -11.33
C VAL A 29 -16.01 -9.94 -12.83
N ASP A 30 -16.81 -10.92 -13.26
CA ASP A 30 -17.15 -11.10 -14.68
C ASP A 30 -17.94 -9.91 -15.23
N THR A 31 -18.83 -9.31 -14.43
CA THR A 31 -19.57 -8.09 -14.81
C THR A 31 -18.62 -6.90 -15.01
N ILE A 32 -17.65 -6.73 -14.11
CA ILE A 32 -16.64 -5.67 -14.20
C ILE A 32 -15.70 -5.90 -15.40
N LEU A 33 -15.28 -7.15 -15.63
CA LEU A 33 -14.45 -7.51 -16.78
C LEU A 33 -15.16 -7.25 -18.12
N GLN A 34 -16.46 -7.53 -18.21
CA GLN A 34 -17.27 -7.19 -19.38
C GLN A 34 -17.32 -5.67 -19.61
N ALA A 35 -17.51 -4.87 -18.55
CA ALA A 35 -17.46 -3.43 -18.65
C ALA A 35 -16.09 -2.90 -19.09
N PHE A 36 -15.01 -3.59 -18.71
CA PHE A 36 -13.65 -3.25 -19.10
C PHE A 36 -13.22 -3.74 -20.48
N GLU A 37 -13.97 -4.62 -21.15
CA GLU A 37 -13.66 -5.11 -22.50
C GLU A 37 -13.16 -4.01 -23.48
N PRO A 38 -13.82 -2.84 -23.64
CA PRO A 38 -13.37 -1.79 -24.54
C PRO A 38 -12.07 -1.08 -24.12
N VAL A 39 -11.67 -1.22 -22.85
CA VAL A 39 -10.52 -0.53 -22.24
C VAL A 39 -9.51 -1.50 -21.61
N MET A 40 -9.64 -2.81 -21.85
CA MET A 40 -8.92 -3.86 -21.14
C MET A 40 -7.40 -3.68 -21.20
N ARG A 41 -6.88 -3.26 -22.36
CA ARG A 41 -5.45 -2.98 -22.55
C ARG A 41 -4.95 -1.84 -21.66
N SER A 42 -5.77 -0.81 -21.47
CA SER A 42 -5.45 0.33 -20.62
C SER A 42 -5.49 -0.03 -19.14
N VAL A 43 -6.48 -0.83 -18.74
CA VAL A 43 -6.61 -1.34 -17.37
C VAL A 43 -5.42 -2.22 -17.01
N MET A 44 -5.08 -3.19 -17.87
CA MET A 44 -3.93 -4.08 -17.66
C MET A 44 -2.61 -3.32 -17.56
N LEU A 45 -2.40 -2.31 -18.42
CA LEU A 45 -1.18 -1.49 -18.37
C LEU A 45 -1.10 -0.69 -17.06
N LEU A 46 -2.22 -0.14 -16.59
CA LEU A 46 -2.28 0.58 -15.32
C LEU A 46 -1.91 -0.35 -14.16
N SER A 47 -2.51 -1.53 -14.07
CA SER A 47 -2.22 -2.49 -12.99
C SER A 47 -0.77 -2.99 -13.02
N VAL A 48 -0.19 -3.21 -14.20
CA VAL A 48 1.23 -3.55 -14.33
C VAL A 48 2.11 -2.40 -13.85
N LEU A 49 1.76 -1.16 -14.19
CA LEU A 49 2.50 0.02 -13.73
C LEU A 49 2.40 0.18 -12.21
N ASP A 50 1.22 -0.03 -11.63
CA ASP A 50 0.99 0.03 -10.19
C ASP A 50 1.84 -1.02 -9.46
N TYR A 51 1.86 -2.26 -9.97
CA TYR A 51 2.73 -3.32 -9.45
C TYR A 51 4.22 -2.94 -9.50
N ILE A 52 4.70 -2.43 -10.63
CA ILE A 52 6.10 -1.99 -10.79
C ILE A 52 6.40 -0.84 -9.82
N PHE A 53 5.47 0.11 -9.66
CA PHE A 53 5.64 1.25 -8.78
C PHE A 53 5.74 0.82 -7.31
N ILE A 54 4.89 -0.10 -6.87
CA ILE A 54 4.95 -0.68 -5.51
C ILE A 54 6.29 -1.37 -5.28
N VAL A 55 6.76 -2.18 -6.24
CA VAL A 55 8.05 -2.88 -6.15
C VAL A 55 9.22 -1.90 -6.13
N ALA A 56 9.24 -0.89 -7.00
CA ALA A 56 10.27 0.14 -7.01
C ALA A 56 10.27 0.96 -5.71
N GLY A 57 9.08 1.33 -5.23
CA GLY A 57 8.89 2.01 -3.95
C GLY A 57 9.40 1.19 -2.77
N PHE A 58 9.23 -0.13 -2.80
CA PHE A 58 9.77 -1.05 -1.80
C PHE A 58 11.30 -0.98 -1.75
N PHE A 59 12.00 -1.06 -2.88
CA PHE A 59 13.47 -0.95 -2.92
C PHE A 59 13.97 0.42 -2.45
N LEU A 60 13.28 1.50 -2.84
CA LEU A 60 13.62 2.84 -2.40
C LEU A 60 13.43 3.00 -0.89
N PHE A 61 12.33 2.48 -0.34
CA PHE A 61 12.07 2.46 1.10
C PHE A 61 13.18 1.73 1.86
N PHE A 62 13.58 0.53 1.40
CA PHE A 62 14.70 -0.20 2.01
C PHE A 62 16.00 0.60 2.00
N SER A 63 16.27 1.30 0.92
CA SER A 63 17.48 2.12 0.78
C SER A 63 17.50 3.28 1.79
N VAL A 64 16.39 4.03 1.88
CA VAL A 64 16.24 5.12 2.86
C VAL A 64 16.29 4.58 4.29
N HIS A 65 15.59 3.48 4.55
CA HIS A 65 15.54 2.85 5.87
C HIS A 65 16.92 2.37 6.34
N SER A 66 17.70 1.75 5.45
CA SER A 66 19.07 1.33 5.76
C SER A 66 19.94 2.53 6.18
N ILE A 67 19.77 3.69 5.55
CA ILE A 67 20.46 4.93 5.92
C ILE A 67 19.98 5.41 7.29
N SER A 68 18.66 5.41 7.54
CA SER A 68 18.08 5.80 8.82
C SER A 68 18.59 4.92 9.97
N LEU A 69 18.64 3.60 9.79
CA LEU A 69 19.19 2.68 10.79
C LEU A 69 20.66 2.95 11.08
N LYS A 70 21.46 3.22 10.05
CA LYS A 70 22.88 3.57 10.21
C LYS A 70 23.05 4.85 11.03
N MET A 71 22.20 5.85 10.80
CA MET A 71 22.21 7.12 11.54
C MET A 71 21.72 6.98 12.99
N LEU A 72 20.73 6.12 13.23
CA LEU A 72 20.13 5.89 14.55
C LEU A 72 20.89 4.89 15.42
N SER A 73 21.86 4.15 14.85
CA SER A 73 22.72 3.21 15.58
C SER A 73 23.49 3.82 16.76
N VAL A 74 23.58 5.16 16.82
CA VAL A 74 24.19 5.93 17.91
C VAL A 74 23.29 5.97 19.17
N HIS A 75 21.98 5.70 19.06
CA HIS A 75 21.00 5.79 20.15
C HIS A 75 20.21 4.48 20.33
N ASP A 76 20.79 3.52 21.07
CA ASP A 76 20.33 2.12 21.22
C ASP A 76 18.83 1.93 21.51
N ARG A 77 18.21 2.84 22.29
CA ARG A 77 16.78 2.77 22.67
C ARG A 77 15.80 3.29 21.60
N LEU A 78 16.24 4.18 20.71
CA LEU A 78 15.39 4.79 19.67
C LEU A 78 15.28 3.95 18.40
N VAL A 79 16.09 2.89 18.28
CA VAL A 79 16.15 2.01 17.09
C VAL A 79 14.96 1.04 17.02
N LEU A 80 14.24 0.79 18.13
CA LEU A 80 13.17 -0.22 18.18
C LEU A 80 11.90 0.19 17.41
N ILE A 81 11.51 1.47 17.49
CA ILE A 81 10.32 2.01 16.82
C ILE A 81 10.47 1.93 15.28
N PRO A 82 11.60 2.38 14.67
CA PRO A 82 11.85 2.19 13.24
C PRO A 82 11.82 0.73 12.79
N LYS A 83 12.32 -0.21 13.61
CA LYS A 83 12.38 -1.64 13.26
C LYS A 83 11.00 -2.29 13.22
N ILE A 84 10.12 -2.00 14.18
CA ILE A 84 8.76 -2.55 14.19
C ILE A 84 7.92 -1.90 13.08
N GLY A 85 8.02 -0.57 12.93
CA GLY A 85 7.39 0.14 11.82
C GLY A 85 7.82 -0.43 10.47
N MET A 86 9.12 -0.72 10.28
CA MET A 86 9.63 -1.34 9.06
C MET A 86 8.97 -2.70 8.79
N GLY A 87 8.89 -3.58 9.79
CA GLY A 87 8.25 -4.89 9.62
C GLY A 87 6.80 -4.76 9.13
N LEU A 88 6.03 -3.85 9.73
CA LEU A 88 4.64 -3.61 9.34
C LEU A 88 4.53 -3.01 7.94
N THR A 89 5.33 -2.01 7.61
CA THR A 89 5.33 -1.38 6.27
C THR A 89 5.72 -2.39 5.19
N VAL A 90 6.72 -3.24 5.45
CA VAL A 90 7.14 -4.30 4.51
C VAL A 90 5.99 -5.27 4.25
N ILE A 91 5.32 -5.75 5.30
CA ILE A 91 4.18 -6.67 5.15
C ILE A 91 3.03 -5.98 4.40
N SER A 92 2.70 -4.74 4.75
CA SER A 92 1.67 -3.92 4.10
C SER A 92 1.92 -3.75 2.59
N ARG A 93 3.16 -3.40 2.20
CA ARG A 93 3.55 -3.26 0.78
C ARG A 93 3.60 -4.59 0.03
N LEU A 94 4.00 -5.67 0.69
CA LEU A 94 3.97 -7.01 0.08
C LEU A 94 2.54 -7.45 -0.22
N LEU A 95 1.60 -7.23 0.71
CA LEU A 95 0.18 -7.55 0.50
C LEU A 95 -0.42 -6.72 -0.63
N ASP A 96 -0.07 -5.44 -0.73
CA ASP A 96 -0.46 -4.54 -1.83
C ASP A 96 0.09 -5.03 -3.19
N SER A 97 1.35 -5.48 -3.23
CA SER A 97 1.96 -6.07 -4.41
C SER A 97 1.29 -7.39 -4.81
N LEU A 98 0.94 -8.24 -3.85
CA LEU A 98 0.23 -9.50 -4.11
C LEU A 98 -1.17 -9.24 -4.65
N GLU A 99 -1.93 -8.33 -4.06
CA GLU A 99 -3.24 -7.91 -4.56
C GLU A 99 -3.20 -7.48 -6.03
N ASN A 100 -2.23 -6.61 -6.37
CA ASN A 100 -2.03 -6.17 -7.75
C ASN A 100 -1.60 -7.33 -8.68
N LEU A 101 -0.79 -8.28 -8.19
CA LEU A 101 -0.42 -9.47 -8.95
C LEU A 101 -1.65 -10.34 -9.28
N TRP A 102 -2.53 -10.57 -8.31
CA TRP A 102 -3.75 -11.36 -8.52
C TRP A 102 -4.67 -10.71 -9.55
N VAL A 103 -4.82 -9.39 -9.49
CA VAL A 103 -5.57 -8.59 -10.47
C VAL A 103 -4.99 -8.72 -11.87
N ILE A 104 -3.66 -8.63 -12.03
CA ILE A 104 -3.00 -8.81 -13.33
C ILE A 104 -3.27 -10.21 -13.90
N LEU A 105 -3.24 -11.26 -13.06
CA LEU A 105 -3.53 -12.63 -13.51
C LEU A 105 -4.99 -12.79 -13.97
N ILE A 106 -5.95 -12.14 -13.30
CA ILE A 106 -7.35 -12.09 -13.74
C ILE A 106 -7.46 -11.41 -15.10
N TYR A 107 -6.80 -10.26 -15.31
CA TYR A 107 -6.81 -9.55 -16.60
C TYR A 107 -6.11 -10.29 -17.73
N THR A 108 -5.13 -11.14 -17.42
CA THR A 108 -4.37 -11.88 -18.44
C THR A 108 -5.22 -12.99 -19.07
N ASN A 109 -6.17 -13.56 -18.33
CA ASN A 109 -7.09 -14.57 -18.83
C ASN A 109 -8.52 -14.32 -18.31
N PRO A 110 -9.22 -13.27 -18.80
CA PRO A 110 -10.49 -12.83 -18.23
C PRO A 110 -11.63 -13.83 -18.45
N GLU A 111 -11.53 -14.73 -19.43
CA GLU A 111 -12.56 -15.74 -19.71
C GLU A 111 -12.41 -17.01 -18.86
N ASP A 112 -11.19 -17.35 -18.44
CA ASP A 112 -10.89 -18.62 -17.74
C ASP A 112 -9.87 -18.45 -16.60
N TYR A 113 -9.99 -17.36 -15.84
CA TYR A 113 -9.17 -17.18 -14.64
C TYR A 113 -9.61 -18.14 -13.54
N ALA A 114 -8.65 -18.62 -12.76
CA ALA A 114 -8.94 -19.50 -11.64
C ALA A 114 -9.69 -18.72 -10.55
N THR A 115 -10.87 -19.18 -10.13
CA THR A 115 -11.70 -18.52 -9.10
C THR A 115 -10.98 -18.38 -7.76
N ILE A 116 -9.95 -19.20 -7.50
CA ILE A 116 -9.07 -19.05 -6.33
C ILE A 116 -8.37 -17.68 -6.28
N LEU A 117 -8.13 -17.02 -7.42
CA LEU A 117 -7.51 -15.70 -7.50
C LEU A 117 -8.36 -14.64 -6.81
N ILE A 118 -9.70 -14.74 -6.87
CA ILE A 118 -10.61 -13.85 -6.14
C ILE A 118 -10.41 -14.04 -4.63
N GLY A 119 -10.31 -15.29 -4.18
CA GLY A 119 -10.04 -15.61 -2.78
C GLY A 119 -8.68 -15.08 -2.30
N LEU A 120 -7.64 -15.18 -3.13
CA LEU A 120 -6.30 -14.66 -2.83
C LEU A 120 -6.26 -13.14 -2.81
N MET A 121 -6.95 -12.48 -3.74
CA MET A 121 -7.14 -11.02 -3.79
C MET A 121 -7.80 -10.52 -2.51
N ASN A 122 -8.98 -11.06 -2.17
CA ASN A 122 -9.72 -10.66 -0.97
C ASN A 122 -8.96 -10.96 0.32
N SER A 123 -8.25 -12.09 0.38
CA SER A 123 -7.43 -12.43 1.54
C SER A 123 -6.25 -11.46 1.70
N SER A 124 -5.61 -11.07 0.59
CA SER A 124 -4.50 -10.12 0.60
C SER A 124 -4.99 -8.73 1.03
N GLU A 125 -6.14 -8.29 0.52
CA GLU A 125 -6.76 -7.03 0.89
C GLU A 125 -7.17 -7.01 2.38
N SER A 126 -7.80 -8.08 2.86
CA SER A 126 -8.21 -8.22 4.26
C SER A 126 -7.00 -8.17 5.21
N LEU A 127 -5.94 -8.91 4.89
CA LEU A 127 -4.69 -8.89 5.67
C LEU A 127 -4.03 -7.51 5.62
N LYS A 128 -4.07 -6.81 4.48
CA LYS A 128 -3.53 -5.45 4.33
C LYS A 128 -4.23 -4.52 5.30
N TRP A 129 -5.55 -4.52 5.33
CA TRP A 129 -6.32 -3.68 6.25
C TRP A 129 -6.09 -4.03 7.72
N MET A 130 -5.91 -5.32 8.05
CA MET A 130 -5.53 -5.73 9.40
C MET A 130 -4.17 -5.16 9.82
N VAL A 131 -3.17 -5.21 8.93
CA VAL A 131 -1.83 -4.66 9.18
C VAL A 131 -1.89 -3.13 9.31
N VAL A 132 -2.57 -2.45 8.39
CA VAL A 132 -2.75 -1.00 8.41
C VAL A 132 -3.45 -0.53 9.68
N GLY A 133 -4.44 -1.29 10.16
CA GLY A 133 -5.15 -1.03 11.41
C GLY A 133 -4.25 -1.04 12.65
N VAL A 134 -3.10 -1.70 12.60
CA VAL A 134 -2.08 -1.68 13.67
C VAL A 134 -0.98 -0.65 13.38
N GLU A 135 -0.57 -0.55 12.11
CA GLU A 135 0.50 0.33 11.65
C GLU A 135 0.22 1.81 11.96
N TYR A 136 -0.97 2.31 11.62
CA TYR A 136 -1.28 3.73 11.76
C TYR A 136 -1.41 4.19 13.22
N PRO A 137 -2.10 3.48 14.13
CA PRO A 137 -2.11 3.84 15.55
C PRO A 137 -0.71 3.82 16.18
N MET A 138 0.12 2.83 15.82
CA MET A 138 1.50 2.74 16.29
C MET A 138 2.32 3.97 15.88
N PHE A 139 2.23 4.39 14.61
CA PHE A 139 2.88 5.62 14.15
C PHE A 139 2.34 6.87 14.86
N GLY A 140 1.03 6.95 15.07
CA GLY A 140 0.41 8.06 15.81
C GLY A 140 0.93 8.19 17.24
N ILE A 141 1.01 7.07 17.97
CA ILE A 141 1.56 7.02 19.33
C ILE A 141 3.04 7.40 19.33
N ALA A 142 3.83 6.88 18.39
CA ALA A 142 5.26 7.19 18.28
C ALA A 142 5.50 8.70 18.06
N ILE A 143 4.73 9.34 17.18
CA ILE A 143 4.80 10.78 16.93
C ILE A 143 4.39 11.56 18.18
N ALA A 144 3.30 11.17 18.85
CA ALA A 144 2.84 11.83 20.07
C ALA A 144 3.91 11.77 21.18
N LEU A 145 4.54 10.61 21.39
CA LEU A 145 5.62 10.44 22.36
C LEU A 145 6.84 11.27 22.00
N ALA A 146 7.26 11.28 20.73
CA ALA A 146 8.39 12.08 20.27
C ALA A 146 8.14 13.58 20.50
N LEU A 147 6.93 14.07 20.18
CA LEU A 147 6.55 15.45 20.44
C LEU A 147 6.53 15.76 21.94
N LEU A 148 5.92 14.89 22.76
CA LEU A 148 5.89 15.05 24.22
C LEU A 148 7.30 15.16 24.79
N THR A 149 8.24 14.31 24.40
CA THR A 149 9.65 14.38 24.84
C THR A 149 10.34 15.67 24.40
N ARG A 150 10.07 16.15 23.17
CA ARG A 150 10.64 17.39 22.66
C ARG A 150 10.11 18.61 23.42
N PHE A 151 8.82 18.63 23.74
CA PHE A 151 8.22 19.72 24.52
C PHE A 151 8.65 19.67 25.98
N THR A 152 8.73 18.50 26.62
CA THR A 152 9.25 18.40 28.01
C THR A 152 10.73 18.77 28.10
N SER A 153 11.56 18.36 27.14
CA SER A 153 12.96 18.79 27.04
C SER A 153 13.12 20.31 26.86
N LEU A 154 12.23 20.96 26.09
CA LEU A 154 12.19 22.42 25.96
C LEU A 154 11.81 23.13 27.26
N PHE A 155 11.09 22.46 28.17
CA PHE A 155 10.70 23.00 29.48
C PHE A 155 11.76 22.80 30.57
N ASP A 156 12.58 21.74 30.50
CA ASP A 156 13.68 21.51 31.45
C ASP A 156 14.87 22.47 31.27
N GLY A 157 15.01 23.12 30.10
CA GLY A 157 16.07 24.11 29.87
C GLY A 157 15.82 25.50 30.50
N ARG A 158 14.73 25.68 31.25
CA ARG A 158 14.35 26.97 31.86
C ARG A 158 14.43 26.99 33.40
N SER A 159 14.93 25.94 34.03
CA SER A 159 15.01 25.80 35.49
C SER A 159 16.43 25.93 36.07
N GLU A 160 17.41 26.39 35.29
CA GLU A 160 18.76 26.76 35.79
C GLU A 160 19.10 28.21 35.42
N SER A 161 18.41 29.17 36.03
CA SER A 161 18.97 30.50 36.27
C SER A 161 18.25 31.12 37.47
N SER A 162 18.69 30.74 38.66
CA SER A 162 18.38 31.45 39.90
C SER A 162 19.66 31.99 40.50
#